data_AF-A0A955EXX3-F1
#
_entry.id   AF-A0A955EXX3-F1
#
_cell.length_a   1.000
_cell.length_b   1.000
_cell.length_c   1.000
_cell.angle_alpha   90.00
_cell.angle_beta   90.00
_cell.angle_gamma   90.00
#
_symmetry.space_group_name_H-M   'P 1'
#
loop_
_entity.id
_entity.type
_entity.pdbx_description
1 polymer ?
#
loop_
_entity_poly.entity_id
_entity_poly.type
_entity_poly.pdbx_seq_one_letter_code
_entity_poly.pdbx_strand_id
1 'polypeptide(L)' 'MDTLFSRGLLDSPTGLVMAAFIGLLFGFWLERAGFGSSRKLAAMFFFKDLAVFQVMFSALLTAMFGLLITSSL' A
#
# COMPACT_ATOMS: atom_id res chain seq x y z
N MET A 1 -6.33 18.83 10.73
CA MET A 1 -6.42 17.42 10.29
C MET A 1 -6.36 16.56 11.54
N ASP A 2 -7.51 16.15 12.08
CA ASP A 2 -7.51 15.22 13.21
C ASP A 2 -7.10 13.85 12.70
N THR A 3 -5.97 13.35 13.17
CA THR A 3 -5.50 12.01 12.81
C THR A 3 -6.35 10.95 13.53
N LEU A 4 -6.46 9.76 12.93
CA LEU A 4 -7.12 8.61 13.58
C LEU A 4 -6.46 8.27 14.94
N PHE A 5 -5.19 8.62 15.09
CA PHE A 5 -4.44 8.50 16.35
C PHE A 5 -4.92 9.51 17.41
N SER A 6 -5.16 10.77 17.03
CA SER A 6 -5.70 11.81 17.93
C SER A 6 -7.11 11.48 18.44
N ARG A 7 -7.88 10.71 17.67
CA ARG A 7 -9.22 10.23 18.05
C ARG A 7 -9.22 8.96 18.89
N GLY A 8 -8.05 8.42 19.25
CA GLY A 8 -7.92 7.18 20.04
C GLY A 8 -8.44 5.92 19.35
N LEU A 9 -8.71 5.97 18.04
CA LEU A 9 -9.37 4.89 17.31
C LEU A 9 -8.42 3.74 16.94
N LEU A 10 -7.10 3.98 16.91
CA LEU A 10 -6.12 2.96 16.52
C LEU A 10 -5.81 1.96 17.64
N ASP A 11 -5.93 2.37 18.90
CA ASP A 11 -5.75 1.51 20.08
C ASP A 11 -7.03 0.71 20.42
N SER A 12 -8.14 1.03 19.75
CA SER A 12 -9.39 0.31 19.92
C SER A 12 -9.31 -1.09 19.29
N PRO A 13 -10.01 -2.11 19.86
CA PRO A 13 -10.07 -3.45 19.27
C PRO A 13 -10.53 -3.45 17.81
N THR A 14 -11.45 -2.53 17.47
CA THR A 14 -11.94 -2.37 16.09
C THR A 14 -10.85 -1.83 15.16
N GLY A 15 -10.01 -0.89 15.64
CA GLY A 15 -8.84 -0.39 14.91
C GLY A 15 -7.84 -1.50 14.57
N LEU A 16 -7.54 -2.39 15.52
CA LEU A 16 -6.65 -3.53 15.32
C LEU A 16 -7.21 -4.54 14.30
N VAL A 17 -8.50 -4.87 14.38
CA VAL A 17 -9.15 -5.76 13.40
C VAL A 17 -9.10 -5.17 11.99
N MET A 18 -9.37 -3.87 11.85
CA MET A 18 -9.31 -3.18 10.56
C MET A 18 -7.88 -3.12 10.01
N ALA A 19 -6.88 -2.85 10.87
CA ALA A 19 -5.47 -2.86 10.47
C ALA A 19 -5.02 -4.25 10.01
N ALA A 20 -5.40 -5.31 10.72
CA ALA A 20 -5.12 -6.68 10.32
C ALA A 20 -5.79 -7.03 8.97
N PHE A 21 -7.05 -6.67 8.80
CA PHE A 21 -7.78 -6.91 7.56
C PHE A 21 -7.15 -6.20 6.35
N ILE A 22 -6.84 -4.91 6.48
CA ILE A 22 -6.17 -4.13 5.42
C ILE A 22 -4.77 -4.69 5.14
N GLY A 23 -4.00 -5.05 6.19
CA GLY A 23 -2.66 -5.62 6.06
C GLY A 23 -2.67 -6.97 5.33
N LEU A 24 -3.63 -7.84 5.63
CA LEU A 24 -3.78 -9.13 4.94
C LEU A 24 -4.17 -8.95 3.48
N LEU A 25 -5.12 -8.07 3.18
CA LEU A 25 -5.49 -7.75 1.80
C LEU A 25 -4.29 -7.18 1.02
N PHE A 26 -3.55 -6.25 1.63
CA PHE A 26 -2.35 -5.68 1.03
C PHE A 26 -1.28 -6.74 0.75
N GLY A 27 -1.00 -7.62 1.72
CA GLY A 27 -0.05 -8.72 1.55
C GLY A 27 -0.43 -9.68 0.42
N PHE A 28 -1.73 -10.03 0.32
CA PHE A 28 -2.23 -10.88 -0.75
C PHE A 28 -1.98 -10.28 -2.16
N TRP A 29 -2.16 -8.97 -2.31
CA TRP A 29 -1.87 -8.30 -3.58
C TRP A 29 -0.36 -8.25 -3.91
N LEU A 30 0.50 -8.12 -2.89
CA LEU A 30 1.96 -8.18 -3.09
C LEU A 30 2.43 -9.57 -3.53
N GLU A 31 1.85 -10.63 -2.96
CA GLU A 31 2.13 -12.00 -3.39
C GLU A 31 1.67 -12.25 -4.83
N ARG A 32 0.48 -11.77 -5.19
CA ARG A 32 -0.05 -11.82 -6.57
C ARG A 32 0.82 -11.05 -7.56
N ALA A 33 1.39 -9.92 -7.17
CA ALA A 33 2.35 -9.17 -7.99
C ALA A 33 3.70 -9.91 -8.16
N GLY A 34 3.94 -10.98 -7.41
CA GLY A 34 5.16 -11.77 -7.47
C GLY A 34 6.34 -11.14 -6.71
N PHE A 35 6.08 -10.17 -5.84
CA PHE A 35 7.10 -9.56 -4.98
C PHE A 35 7.69 -10.52 -3.94
N GLY A 36 7.07 -11.69 -3.73
CA GLY A 36 7.67 -12.76 -2.92
C GLY A 36 8.92 -13.40 -3.53
N SER A 37 9.20 -13.19 -4.82
CA SER A 37 10.39 -13.75 -5.48
C SER A 37 11.53 -12.73 -5.55
N SER A 38 12.61 -13.00 -4.83
CA SER A 38 13.83 -12.16 -4.86
C SER A 38 14.41 -12.00 -6.26
N ARG A 39 14.21 -12.98 -7.15
CA ARG A 39 14.66 -12.91 -8.56
C ARG A 39 13.92 -11.81 -9.34
N LYS A 40 12.62 -11.62 -9.10
CA LYS A 40 11.83 -10.55 -9.74
C LYS A 40 12.23 -9.18 -9.23
N LEU A 41 12.47 -9.04 -7.92
CA LEU A 41 13.01 -7.79 -7.38
C LEU A 41 14.40 -7.46 -7.96
N ALA A 42 15.29 -8.44 -8.04
CA ALA A 42 16.64 -8.24 -8.58
C ALA A 42 16.63 -7.91 -10.09
N ALA A 43 15.65 -8.44 -10.84
CA ALA A 43 15.53 -8.20 -12.28
C ALA A 43 15.28 -6.72 -12.64
N MET A 44 14.77 -5.93 -11.69
CA MET A 44 14.62 -4.47 -11.83
C MET A 44 15.96 -3.77 -12.05
N PHE A 45 17.00 -4.17 -11.31
CA PHE A 45 18.33 -3.57 -11.41
C PHE A 45 19.02 -3.86 -12.75
N PHE A 46 18.62 -4.94 -13.41
CA PHE A 46 19.09 -5.32 -14.74
C PHE A 46 18.17 -4.87 -15.86
N PHE A 47 17.19 -3.99 -15.57
CA PHE A 47 16.19 -3.49 -16.51
C PHE A 47 15.46 -4.61 -17.29
N LYS A 48 15.39 -5.81 -16.71
CA LYS A 48 14.78 -6.99 -17.36
C LYS A 48 13.29 -7.10 -17.04
N ASP A 49 12.89 -6.59 -15.88
CA ASP A 49 11.52 -6.59 -15.40
C ASP A 49 11.27 -5.28 -14.63
N LEU A 50 10.40 -4.42 -15.17
CA LEU A 50 10.05 -3.12 -14.60
C LEU A 50 8.73 -3.14 -13.82
N ALA A 51 8.18 -4.32 -13.53
CA ALA A 51 6.91 -4.45 -12.80
C ALA A 51 6.93 -3.70 -11.46
N VAL A 52 8.06 -3.73 -10.74
CA VAL A 52 8.25 -3.00 -9.47
C VAL A 52 8.03 -1.50 -9.66
N PHE A 53 8.67 -0.91 -10.68
CA PHE A 53 8.60 0.51 -10.97
C PHE A 53 7.17 0.93 -11.33
N GLN A 54 6.50 0.13 -12.16
CA GLN A 54 5.13 0.39 -12.60
C GLN A 54 4.14 0.34 -11.44
N VAL A 55 4.26 -0.64 -10.54
CA VAL A 55 3.37 -0.75 -9.36
C VAL A 55 3.62 0.38 -8.37
N MET A 56 4.88 0.72 -8.09
CA MET A 56 5.20 1.82 -7.18
C MET A 56 4.70 3.17 -7.70
N PHE A 57 4.90 3.45 -9.00
CA PHE A 57 4.48 4.72 -9.60
C PHE A 57 2.96 4.85 -9.66
N SER A 58 2.25 3.79 -10.07
CA SER A 58 0.78 3.80 -10.07
C SER A 58 0.20 3.96 -8.65
N ALA A 59 0.74 3.25 -7.66
CA ALA A 59 0.32 3.38 -6.26
C ALA A 59 0.55 4.81 -5.72
N LEU A 60 1.69 5.42 -6.05
CA LEU A 60 1.97 6.81 -5.68
C LEU A 60 0.94 7.76 -6.27
N LEU A 61 0.66 7.65 -7.57
CA LEU A 61 -0.36 8.49 -8.22
C LEU A 61 -1.75 8.26 -7.63
N THR A 62 -2.15 7.01 -7.38
CA THR A 62 -3.41 6.70 -6.72
C THR A 62 -3.50 7.34 -5.33
N ALA A 63 -2.42 7.30 -4.54
CA ALA A 63 -2.39 7.97 -3.24
C ALA A 63 -2.48 9.49 -3.36
N MET A 64 -1.77 10.10 -4.32
CA MET A 64 -1.84 11.54 -4.59
C MET A 64 -3.27 11.96 -4.98
N PHE A 65 -3.89 11.26 -5.92
CA PHE A 65 -5.28 11.53 -6.32
C PHE A 65 -6.27 11.28 -5.18
N GLY A 66 -6.09 10.20 -4.41
CA GLY A 66 -6.93 9.88 -3.26
C GLY A 66 -6.89 10.98 -2.19
N LEU A 67 -5.71 11.51 -1.90
CA LEU A 67 -5.57 12.65 -0.98
C LEU A 67 -6.24 13.90 -1.55
N LEU A 68 -6.04 14.22 -2.84
CA LEU A 68 -6.68 15.39 -3.46
C LEU A 68 -8.21 15.30 -3.40
N ILE A 69 -8.79 14.15 -3.74
CA ILE A 69 -10.24 13.91 -3.66
C ILE A 69 -10.73 14.03 -2.22
N THR A 70 -10.06 13.39 -1.27
CA THR A 70 -10.48 13.43 0.15
C THR A 70 -10.29 14.83 0.76
N SER A 71 -9.33 15.62 0.26
CA SER A 71 -9.08 16.98 0.73
C SER A 71 -10.02 18.03 0.14
N SER A 72 -10.65 17.71 -1.00
CA SER A 72 -11.61 18.59 -1.70
C SER A 72 -13.06 18.30 -1.36
N LEU A 73 -13.33 17.14 -0.75
CA LEU A 73 -14.57 16.79 -0.06
C LEU A 73 -14.55 17.28 1.40
#